data_AF-A0AAQ0CRK0-F1
#
_entry.id   AF-A0AAQ0CRK0-F1
#
_cell.length_a   1.000
_cell.length_b   1.000
_cell.length_c   1.000
_cell.angle_alpha   90.00
_cell.angle_beta   90.00
_cell.angle_gamma   90.00
#
_symmetry.space_group_name_H-M   'P 1'
#
loop_
_entity.id
_entity.type
_entity.pdbx_description
1 polymer ?
#
loop_
_entity_poly.entity_id
_entity_poly.type
_entity_poly.pdbx_seq_one_letter_code
_entity_poly.pdbx_strand_id
1 'polypeptide(L)'
;MGMNVPSGGGGSEPDVMVDINTTPLIDVMLVLLIMLIITIPIQMHSVKMDLPVGNPPPPATQPEVVQIDIDFDGTTTWNGAPVPDRAVLEAKLTQVAHEPVQAEIHLRPNKLAPYKDVAAVLASAQRVGATKIGLIGNEQFMQ
;
A
#
# COMPACT_ATOMS: atom_id res chain seq x y z
N MET A 1 15.41 -93.59 55.55
CA MET A 1 14.90 -92.33 54.96
C MET A 1 15.82 -91.97 53.81
N GLY A 2 15.42 -92.34 52.60
CA GLY A 2 16.24 -92.21 51.40
C GLY A 2 16.20 -90.80 50.83
N MET A 3 17.35 -90.31 50.38
CA MET A 3 17.45 -89.18 49.47
C MET A 3 18.07 -89.70 48.18
N ASN A 4 17.22 -89.82 47.16
CA ASN A 4 17.55 -90.10 45.79
C ASN A 4 17.95 -88.77 45.11
N VAL A 5 19.16 -88.69 44.55
CA VAL A 5 19.58 -87.58 43.69
C VAL A 5 19.84 -88.16 42.29
N PRO A 6 18.96 -87.95 41.31
CA PRO A 6 19.35 -88.09 39.92
C PRO A 6 20.14 -86.85 39.50
N SER A 7 21.42 -87.08 39.23
CA SER A 7 22.27 -86.17 38.47
C SER A 7 21.81 -86.14 37.01
N GLY A 8 21.42 -84.94 36.58
CA GLY A 8 21.89 -84.29 35.36
C GLY A 8 21.84 -85.05 34.03
N GLY A 9 21.11 -84.49 33.07
CA GLY A 9 21.42 -84.69 31.66
C GLY A 9 20.26 -84.35 30.72
N GLY A 10 20.11 -83.08 30.36
CA GLY A 10 19.15 -82.67 29.32
C GLY A 10 18.83 -81.18 29.31
N GLY A 11 19.83 -80.31 29.44
CA GLY A 11 19.64 -78.87 29.24
C GLY A 11 19.47 -78.56 27.76
N SER A 12 18.21 -78.44 27.33
CA SER A 12 17.86 -77.73 26.10
C SER A 12 17.82 -76.26 26.49
N GLU A 13 18.87 -75.49 26.20
CA GLU A 13 18.83 -74.04 26.34
C GLU A 13 17.74 -73.47 25.41
N PRO A 14 16.70 -72.79 25.93
CA PRO A 14 15.87 -71.95 25.10
C PRO A 14 16.65 -70.66 24.81
N ASP A 15 16.91 -70.40 23.53
CA ASP A 15 17.38 -69.10 23.05
C ASP A 15 16.36 -68.03 23.49
N VAL A 16 16.72 -67.26 24.53
CA VAL A 16 15.88 -66.17 25.02
C VAL A 16 16.05 -65.02 24.05
N MET A 17 15.21 -64.99 23.02
CA MET A 17 15.11 -63.85 22.11
C MET A 17 14.69 -62.63 22.95
N VAL A 18 15.66 -61.76 23.27
CA VAL A 18 15.42 -60.49 23.96
C VAL A 18 14.80 -59.54 22.95
N ASP A 19 13.48 -59.43 22.95
CA ASP A 19 12.78 -58.39 22.20
C ASP A 19 13.08 -57.04 22.84
N ILE A 20 13.93 -56.24 22.18
CA ILE A 20 14.23 -54.88 22.63
C ILE A 20 12.98 -54.06 22.37
N ASN A 21 12.32 -53.60 23.45
CA ASN A 21 11.21 -52.65 23.34
C ASN A 21 11.71 -51.38 22.63
N THR A 22 11.36 -51.24 21.35
CA THR A 22 11.74 -50.11 20.50
C THR A 22 10.91 -48.86 20.79
N THR A 23 9.72 -49.02 21.37
CA THR A 23 8.77 -47.94 21.66
C THR A 23 9.35 -46.88 22.60
N PRO A 24 9.98 -47.23 23.75
CA PRO A 24 10.65 -46.23 24.59
C PRO A 24 11.88 -45.61 23.91
N LEU A 25 12.56 -46.36 23.04
CA LEU A 25 13.74 -45.88 22.33
C LEU A 25 13.36 -44.78 21.33
N ILE A 26 12.25 -44.97 20.61
CA ILE A 26 11.72 -44.01 19.64
C ILE A 26 11.30 -42.71 20.33
N ASP A 27 10.68 -42.78 21.51
CA ASP A 27 10.26 -41.59 22.28
C ASP A 27 11.47 -40.72 22.69
N VAL A 28 12.51 -41.35 23.24
CA VAL A 28 13.76 -40.66 23.59
C VAL A 28 14.42 -40.03 22.35
N MET A 29 14.46 -40.75 21.22
CA MET A 29 15.02 -40.20 19.98
C MET A 29 14.21 -39.02 19.45
N LEU A 30 12.88 -39.08 19.51
CA LEU A 30 12.00 -38.02 19.01
C LEU A 30 12.09 -36.76 19.88
N VAL A 31 12.23 -36.91 21.20
CA VAL A 31 12.51 -35.78 22.11
C VAL A 31 13.81 -35.07 21.73
N LEU A 32 14.87 -35.81 21.44
CA LEU A 32 16.16 -35.22 21.04
C LEU A 32 16.07 -34.46 19.71
N LEU A 33 15.30 -34.97 18.74
CA LEU A 33 15.07 -34.28 17.47
C LEU A 33 14.28 -32.99 17.65
N ILE A 34 13.23 -32.99 18.48
CA ILE A 34 12.46 -31.77 18.77
C ILE A 34 13.35 -30.74 19.46
N MET A 35 14.17 -31.15 20.43
CA MET A 35 15.13 -30.25 21.08
C MET A 35 16.11 -29.63 20.07
N LEU A 36 16.65 -30.43 19.14
CA LEU A 36 17.54 -29.91 18.09
C LEU A 36 16.84 -28.91 17.16
N ILE A 37 15.57 -29.12 16.84
CA ILE A 37 14.79 -28.21 15.98
C ILE A 37 14.51 -26.88 16.68
N ILE A 38 14.09 -26.88 17.95
CA ILE A 38 13.67 -25.65 18.66
C ILE A 38 14.84 -24.78 19.12
N THR A 39 16.06 -25.34 19.14
CA THR A 39 17.25 -24.64 19.66
C THR A 39 17.86 -23.67 18.65
N ILE A 40 17.43 -23.68 17.39
CA ILE A 40 17.91 -22.71 16.39
C ILE A 40 17.20 -21.36 16.61
N PRO A 41 17.92 -20.28 16.98
CA PRO A 41 17.33 -18.97 17.15
C PRO A 41 16.95 -18.35 15.80
N ILE A 42 15.78 -17.72 15.73
CA ILE A 42 15.37 -16.96 14.55
C ILE A 42 16.27 -15.72 14.37
N GLN A 43 17.00 -15.66 13.26
CA GLN A 43 17.87 -14.53 12.91
C GLN A 43 17.05 -13.39 12.28
N MET A 44 16.43 -12.56 13.12
CA MET A 44 15.71 -11.36 12.67
C MET A 44 16.71 -10.24 12.35
N HIS A 45 16.90 -9.93 11.07
CA HIS A 45 17.69 -8.77 10.64
C HIS A 45 16.81 -7.51 10.73
N SER A 46 16.82 -6.85 11.89
CA SER A 46 16.17 -5.54 12.03
C SER A 46 17.08 -4.47 11.42
N VAL A 47 16.75 -4.03 10.20
CA VAL A 47 17.27 -2.77 9.67
C VAL A 47 16.56 -1.65 10.44
N LYS A 48 17.24 -1.08 11.45
CA LYS A 48 16.82 0.18 12.07
C LYS A 48 16.98 1.30 11.03
N MET A 49 15.94 1.52 10.24
CA MET A 49 15.82 2.70 9.40
C MET A 49 15.40 3.85 10.33
N ASP A 50 16.37 4.61 10.84
CA ASP A 50 16.11 5.93 11.41
C ASP A 50 15.69 6.84 10.23
N LEU A 51 14.39 6.88 9.95
CA LEU A 51 13.82 7.89 9.08
C LEU A 51 13.83 9.19 9.88
N PRO A 52 14.64 10.21 9.52
CA PRO A 52 14.50 11.51 10.14
C PRO A 52 13.08 12.00 9.82
N VAL A 53 12.21 12.02 10.83
CA VAL A 53 10.92 12.69 10.78
C VAL A 53 11.15 14.20 10.88
N GLY A 54 11.93 14.74 9.94
CA GLY A 54 11.88 16.15 9.63
C GLY A 54 10.55 16.38 8.96
N ASN A 55 9.55 16.81 9.72
CA ASN A 55 8.35 17.40 9.13
C ASN A 55 8.85 18.52 8.22
N PRO A 56 8.75 18.40 6.88
CA PRO A 56 9.18 19.47 6.00
C PRO A 56 8.45 20.74 6.49
N PRO A 57 9.11 21.89 6.56
CA PRO A 57 8.40 23.15 6.75
C PRO A 57 7.22 23.15 5.77
N PRO A 58 6.01 23.59 6.20
CA PRO A 58 4.93 23.83 5.24
C PRO A 58 5.53 24.60 4.06
N PRO A 59 5.19 24.26 2.81
CA PRO A 59 5.68 25.00 1.66
C PRO A 59 5.58 26.49 1.96
N ALA A 60 6.71 27.20 1.92
CA ALA A 60 6.80 28.60 2.37
C ALA A 60 5.87 29.54 1.58
N THR A 61 5.31 29.04 0.49
CA THR A 61 4.38 29.69 -0.41
C THR A 61 3.17 28.78 -0.56
N GLN A 62 2.01 29.27 -0.12
CA GLN A 62 0.74 28.67 -0.52
C GLN A 62 0.67 28.74 -2.06
N PRO A 63 0.28 27.66 -2.76
CA PRO A 63 0.07 27.70 -4.19
C PRO A 63 -0.90 28.84 -4.52
N GLU A 64 -0.58 29.63 -5.54
CA GLU A 64 -1.53 30.61 -6.05
C GLU A 64 -2.82 29.88 -6.46
N VAL A 65 -3.97 30.49 -6.21
CA VAL A 65 -5.26 29.93 -6.61
C VAL A 65 -5.72 30.67 -7.85
N VAL A 66 -5.94 29.93 -8.93
CA VAL A 66 -6.53 30.43 -10.17
C VAL A 66 -7.98 30.01 -10.22
N GLN A 67 -8.89 30.96 -10.35
CA GLN A 67 -10.31 30.69 -10.52
C GLN A 67 -10.67 30.72 -12.01
N ILE A 68 -11.31 29.65 -12.47
CA ILE A 68 -11.92 29.57 -13.81
C ILE A 68 -13.42 29.43 -13.61
N ASP A 69 -14.17 30.48 -13.96
CA ASP A 69 -15.63 30.42 -13.94
C ASP A 69 -16.16 30.21 -15.37
N ILE A 70 -17.16 29.35 -15.52
CA ILE A 70 -17.88 29.12 -16.78
C ILE A 70 -19.32 29.57 -16.58
N ASP A 71 -19.76 30.58 -17.32
CA ASP A 71 -21.11 31.11 -17.20
C ASP A 71 -22.15 30.30 -18.00
N PHE A 72 -23.44 30.61 -17.83
CA PHE A 72 -24.55 29.89 -18.47
C PHE A 72 -24.52 29.92 -20.01
N ASP A 73 -23.88 30.92 -20.60
CA ASP A 73 -23.72 31.10 -22.04
C ASP A 73 -22.45 30.42 -22.59
N GLY A 74 -21.66 29.77 -21.73
CA GLY A 74 -20.38 29.16 -22.06
C GLY A 74 -19.19 30.13 -22.00
N THR A 75 -19.41 31.39 -21.60
CA THR A 75 -18.32 32.36 -21.40
C THR A 75 -17.39 31.85 -20.31
N THR A 76 -16.11 31.71 -20.65
CA THR A 76 -15.07 31.31 -19.70
C THR A 76 -14.33 32.54 -19.20
N THR A 77 -14.15 32.66 -17.89
CA THR A 77 -13.37 33.72 -17.28
C THR A 77 -12.20 33.14 -16.49
N TRP A 78 -11.10 33.90 -16.42
CA TRP A 78 -9.89 33.59 -15.67
C TRP A 78 -9.66 34.68 -14.64
N ASN A 79 -9.80 34.37 -13.36
CA ASN A 79 -9.74 35.33 -12.26
C ASN A 79 -10.66 36.55 -12.51
N GLY A 80 -11.86 36.31 -13.05
CA GLY A 80 -12.84 37.35 -13.41
C GLY A 80 -12.58 38.08 -14.73
N ALA A 81 -11.47 37.83 -15.42
CA ALA A 81 -11.21 38.38 -16.74
C ALA A 81 -11.75 37.44 -17.84
N PRO A 82 -12.53 37.92 -18.82
CA PRO A 82 -13.03 37.06 -19.89
C PRO A 82 -11.89 36.50 -20.72
N VAL A 83 -11.97 35.21 -21.03
CA VAL A 83 -11.04 34.51 -21.93
C VAL A 83 -11.72 34.41 -23.29
N PRO A 84 -11.27 35.15 -24.31
CA PRO A 84 -11.99 35.30 -25.57
C PRO A 84 -12.00 34.03 -26.42
N ASP A 85 -10.99 33.18 -26.29
CA ASP A 85 -10.80 32.01 -27.12
C ASP A 85 -10.02 30.90 -26.42
N ARG A 86 -10.11 29.69 -26.99
CA ARG A 86 -9.47 28.50 -26.44
C ARG A 86 -7.95 28.57 -26.48
N ALA A 87 -7.34 29.27 -27.44
CA ALA A 87 -5.88 29.35 -27.53
C ALA A 87 -5.32 30.19 -26.37
N VAL A 88 -5.99 31.28 -26.00
CA VAL A 88 -5.63 32.07 -24.81
C VAL A 88 -5.80 31.27 -23.52
N LEU A 89 -6.87 30.48 -23.41
CA LEU A 89 -7.05 29.57 -22.27
C LEU A 89 -5.90 28.56 -22.16
N GLU A 90 -5.56 27.87 -23.26
CA GLU A 90 -4.49 26.88 -23.30
C GLU A 90 -3.12 27.53 -22.99
N ALA A 91 -2.85 28.74 -23.47
CA ALA A 91 -1.63 29.47 -23.15
C ALA A 91 -1.52 29.78 -21.64
N LYS A 92 -2.60 30.26 -21.02
CA LYS A 92 -2.65 30.52 -19.57
C LYS A 92 -2.48 29.24 -18.74
N LEU A 93 -3.14 28.15 -19.13
CA LEU A 93 -3.00 26.85 -18.49
C LEU A 93 -1.58 26.28 -18.66
N THR A 94 -0.95 26.50 -19.81
CA THR A 94 0.44 26.11 -20.05
C THR A 94 1.40 26.87 -19.14
N GLN A 95 1.17 28.17 -18.93
CA GLN A 95 1.96 28.97 -17.99
C GLN A 95 1.88 28.38 -16.58
N VAL A 96 0.66 28.11 -16.09
CA VAL A 96 0.44 27.46 -14.78
C VAL A 96 1.11 26.09 -14.70
N ALA A 97 1.12 25.33 -15.80
CA ALA A 97 1.75 24.01 -15.84
C ALA A 97 3.28 24.05 -15.71
N HIS A 98 3.92 25.15 -16.13
CA HIS A 98 5.38 25.33 -16.09
C HIS A 98 5.87 26.05 -14.84
N GLU A 99 4.98 26.47 -13.94
CA GLU A 99 5.37 27.07 -12.67
C GLU A 99 6.08 26.04 -11.76
N PRO A 100 7.14 26.45 -11.04
CA PRO A 100 7.87 25.55 -10.13
C PRO A 100 6.97 24.99 -9.02
N VAL A 101 5.96 25.75 -8.62
CA VAL A 101 4.85 25.30 -7.78
C VAL A 101 3.56 25.56 -8.54
N GLN A 102 3.01 24.52 -9.16
CA GLN A 102 1.76 24.63 -9.91
C GLN A 102 0.64 25.21 -9.02
N ALA A 103 0.05 26.32 -9.49
CA ALA A 103 -1.15 26.92 -8.94
C ALA A 103 -2.33 25.93 -8.92
N GLU A 104 -3.21 26.07 -7.92
CA GLU A 104 -4.42 25.27 -7.83
C GLU A 104 -5.53 25.93 -8.65
N ILE A 105 -6.07 25.19 -9.61
CA ILE A 105 -7.11 25.67 -10.51
C ILE A 105 -8.47 25.31 -9.92
N HIS A 106 -9.23 26.32 -9.52
CA HIS A 106 -10.59 26.19 -9.06
C HIS A 106 -11.56 26.41 -10.23
N LEU A 107 -12.15 25.32 -10.72
CA LEU A 107 -13.15 25.35 -11.77
C LEU A 107 -14.55 25.46 -11.17
N ARG A 108 -15.23 26.58 -11.44
CA ARG A 108 -16.60 26.85 -11.01
C ARG A 108 -17.54 26.94 -12.22
N PRO A 109 -18.25 25.87 -12.57
CA PRO A 109 -19.28 25.93 -13.61
C PRO A 109 -20.57 26.52 -13.04
N ASN A 110 -21.23 27.39 -13.81
CA ASN A 110 -22.63 27.78 -13.58
C ASN A 110 -23.53 26.53 -13.70
N LYS A 111 -24.58 26.43 -12.89
CA LYS A 111 -25.56 25.33 -12.93
C LYS A 111 -26.16 25.10 -14.32
N LEU A 112 -26.30 26.16 -15.12
CA LEU A 112 -26.86 26.12 -16.48
C LEU A 112 -25.80 26.01 -17.57
N ALA A 113 -24.50 26.01 -17.23
CA ALA A 113 -23.43 25.93 -18.21
C ALA A 113 -23.50 24.59 -18.97
N PRO A 114 -23.33 24.59 -20.30
CA PRO A 114 -23.28 23.36 -21.07
C PRO A 114 -22.08 22.49 -20.64
N TYR A 115 -22.33 21.20 -20.39
CA TYR A 115 -21.27 20.26 -19.99
C TYR A 115 -20.09 20.22 -20.97
N LYS A 116 -20.34 20.42 -22.27
CA LYS A 116 -19.31 20.48 -23.31
C LYS A 116 -18.22 21.54 -23.02
N ASP A 117 -18.60 22.67 -22.41
CA ASP A 117 -17.69 23.80 -22.19
C ASP A 117 -16.83 23.50 -20.95
N VAL A 118 -17.44 22.94 -19.90
CA VAL A 118 -16.73 22.42 -18.72
C VAL A 118 -15.74 21.33 -19.11
N ALA A 119 -16.18 20.35 -19.91
CA ALA A 119 -15.34 19.26 -20.40
C ALA A 119 -14.22 19.78 -21.30
N ALA A 120 -14.47 20.81 -22.11
CA ALA A 120 -13.45 21.42 -22.96
C ALA A 120 -12.32 22.05 -22.13
N VAL A 121 -12.65 22.77 -21.05
CA VAL A 121 -11.67 23.35 -20.12
C VAL A 121 -10.85 22.26 -19.44
N LEU A 122 -11.50 21.23 -18.88
CA LEU A 122 -10.83 20.09 -18.24
C LEU A 122 -9.89 19.36 -19.21
N ALA A 123 -10.34 19.12 -20.44
CA ALA A 123 -9.52 18.46 -21.47
C ALA A 123 -8.31 19.31 -21.88
N SER A 124 -8.47 20.64 -21.99
CA SER A 124 -7.35 21.55 -22.24
C SER A 124 -6.32 21.51 -21.12
N ALA A 125 -6.78 21.59 -19.87
CA ALA A 125 -5.92 21.58 -18.69
C ALA A 125 -5.14 20.26 -18.55
N GLN A 126 -5.81 19.13 -18.76
CA GLN A 126 -5.17 17.81 -18.78
C GLN A 126 -4.11 17.70 -19.88
N ARG A 127 -4.38 18.23 -21.10
CA ARG A 127 -3.46 18.17 -22.24
C ARG A 127 -2.14 18.90 -21.97
N VAL A 128 -2.20 20.04 -21.29
CA VAL A 128 -1.02 20.87 -21.00
C VAL A 128 -0.32 20.50 -19.69
N GLY A 129 -0.83 19.52 -18.94
CA GLY A 129 -0.23 19.07 -17.68
C GLY A 129 -0.60 19.92 -16.45
N ALA A 130 -1.69 20.68 -16.53
CA ALA A 130 -2.26 21.38 -15.37
C ALA A 130 -3.06 20.37 -14.52
N THR A 131 -2.40 19.72 -13.56
CA THR A 131 -2.95 18.56 -12.83
C THR A 131 -3.72 18.91 -11.56
N LYS A 132 -3.43 20.06 -10.94
CA LYS A 132 -4.10 20.51 -9.71
C LYS A 132 -5.40 21.26 -10.03
N ILE A 133 -6.45 20.52 -10.36
CA ILE A 133 -7.78 21.11 -10.63
C ILE A 133 -8.77 20.64 -9.58
N GLY A 134 -9.41 21.59 -8.90
CA GLY A 134 -10.54 21.38 -7.99
C GLY A 134 -11.84 21.91 -8.61
N LEU A 135 -12.87 21.09 -8.65
CA LEU A 135 -14.24 21.53 -8.97
C LEU A 135 -14.89 22.10 -7.72
N ILE A 136 -15.34 23.36 -7.80
CA ILE A 136 -16.01 24.06 -6.70
C ILE A 136 -17.44 24.44 -7.09
N GLY A 137 -18.34 24.47 -6.10
CA GLY A 137 -19.77 24.72 -6.35
C GLY A 137 -20.55 23.50 -6.86
N ASN A 138 -19.99 22.29 -6.70
CA ASN A 138 -20.67 21.02 -7.01
C ASN A 138 -21.98 20.82 -6.23
N GLU A 139 -22.13 21.48 -5.08
CA GLU A 139 -23.36 21.54 -4.28
C GLU A 139 -24.59 22.05 -5.05
N GLN A 140 -24.39 22.88 -6.07
CA GLN A 140 -25.49 23.42 -6.89
C GLN A 140 -26.13 22.38 -7.81
N PHE A 141 -25.44 21.26 -8.07
CA PHE A 141 -25.90 20.17 -8.94
C PHE A 141 -26.57 19.00 -8.18
N MET A 142 -26.51 19.00 -6.84
CA MET A 142 -27.10 17.95 -6.00
C MET A 142 -28.59 18.22 -5.63
N GLN A 143 -29.21 19.25 -6.19
CA GLN A 143 -30.64 19.58 -6.05
C GLN A 143 -31.36 19.55 -7.39
#